data_AF-A0AAV1G9L0-F1
#
_entry.id   AF-A0AAV1G9L0-F1
#
_cell.length_a   1.000
_cell.length_b   1.000
_cell.length_c   1.000
_cell.angle_alpha   90.00
_cell.angle_beta   90.00
_cell.angle_gamma   90.00
#
_symmetry.space_group_name_H-M   'P 1'
#
loop_
_entity.id
_entity.type
_entity.pdbx_description
1 polymer ?
#
loop_
_entity_poly.entity_id
_entity_poly.type
_entity_poly.pdbx_seq_one_letter_code
_entity_poly.pdbx_strand_id
1 'polypeptide(L)'
;MFPQTCRLSCEIRGGPAYLRKPVKDCFLAVLSSHGEEGCVFGADGKPVQLSKIFSYFDNECMETKAKLFLIQACRGDSLDPGVEVDSAVDTTESSFSQQLSVPVDTAVMYATAPGYGAFMHPLGSVFLQTFCTLLKEEGNRNLELTRLMTRLSHRVAYTFQAKGRIFGGKKEMPCLLTRMTREVFPFAEAGKEGGVKAGLSATSLVHPVNIRARTPSIS
;
A
#
# COMPACT_ATOMS: atom_id res chain seq x y z
N MET A 1 -17.09 -16.36 14.18
CA MET A 1 -15.82 -16.57 13.46
C MET A 1 -16.21 -16.78 12.00
N PHE A 2 -16.09 -15.75 11.16
CA PHE A 2 -16.49 -15.83 9.75
C PHE A 2 -15.33 -16.40 8.92
N PRO A 3 -15.58 -17.36 8.01
CA PRO A 3 -14.53 -17.94 7.19
C PRO A 3 -13.95 -16.87 6.26
N GLN A 4 -12.67 -16.53 6.45
CA GLN A 4 -11.94 -15.66 5.54
C GLN A 4 -11.35 -16.52 4.42
N THR A 5 -11.79 -16.27 3.19
CA THR A 5 -11.25 -16.91 1.99
C THR A 5 -10.04 -16.10 1.52
N CYS A 6 -8.85 -16.72 1.54
CA CYS A 6 -7.65 -16.17 0.89
C CYS A 6 -7.92 -15.98 -0.60
N ARG A 7 -8.02 -14.72 -1.05
CA ARG A 7 -7.94 -14.38 -2.48
C ARG A 7 -6.61 -13.70 -2.77
N LEU A 8 -5.78 -14.36 -3.56
CA LEU A 8 -4.61 -13.76 -4.22
C LEU A 8 -5.06 -13.33 -5.62
N SER A 9 -5.06 -12.03 -5.91
CA SER A 9 -5.31 -11.51 -7.26
C SER A 9 -4.01 -10.89 -7.78
N CYS A 10 -3.58 -11.32 -8.98
CA CYS A 10 -2.40 -10.83 -9.68
C CYS A 10 -2.85 -10.23 -11.02
N GLU A 11 -2.49 -8.97 -11.29
CA GLU A 11 -2.81 -8.30 -12.56
C GLU A 11 -1.53 -7.69 -13.16
N ILE A 12 -1.22 -8.03 -14.41
CA ILE A 12 -0.08 -7.51 -15.19
C ILE A 12 -0.65 -6.74 -16.38
N ARG A 13 -0.28 -5.47 -16.57
CA ARG A 13 -0.74 -4.65 -17.72
C ARG A 13 0.44 -4.10 -18.52
N GLY A 14 0.39 -4.22 -19.85
CA GLY A 14 1.40 -3.67 -20.79
C GLY A 14 0.80 -2.72 -21.83
N GLY A 15 1.54 -1.68 -22.23
CA GLY A 15 1.19 -0.72 -23.31
C GLY A 15 2.42 0.10 -23.78
N PRO A 16 2.49 0.70 -25.00
CA PRO A 16 3.71 1.28 -25.59
C PRO A 16 4.10 2.67 -25.06
N ALA A 17 5.33 3.11 -25.33
CA ALA A 17 6.04 4.23 -24.68
C ALA A 17 6.03 5.53 -25.51
N TYR A 18 5.86 6.70 -24.87
CA TYR A 18 6.84 7.80 -24.79
C TYR A 18 6.30 9.01 -23.97
N LEU A 19 7.21 9.72 -23.28
CA LEU A 19 7.17 11.01 -22.55
C LEU A 19 6.37 11.23 -21.23
N ARG A 20 5.60 10.28 -20.74
CA ARG A 20 5.26 10.16 -19.30
C ARG A 20 5.18 8.67 -19.02
N LYS A 21 6.27 8.01 -18.64
CA LYS A 21 6.36 6.54 -18.60
C LYS A 21 5.20 5.99 -17.75
N PRO A 22 4.13 5.42 -18.35
CA PRO A 22 3.24 4.54 -17.60
C PRO A 22 4.12 3.36 -17.21
N VAL A 23 4.07 2.92 -15.95
CA VAL A 23 4.92 1.82 -15.51
C VAL A 23 4.45 0.58 -16.27
N LYS A 24 5.19 0.20 -17.32
CA LYS A 24 4.95 -1.01 -18.12
C LYS A 24 5.08 -2.29 -17.31
N ASP A 25 5.49 -2.21 -16.04
CA ASP A 25 5.74 -3.35 -15.19
C ASP A 25 5.49 -3.01 -13.69
N CYS A 26 4.24 -2.73 -13.32
CA CYS A 26 3.82 -2.79 -11.93
C CYS A 26 3.33 -4.20 -11.60
N PHE A 27 3.71 -4.72 -10.44
CA PHE A 27 3.10 -5.89 -9.83
C PHE A 27 2.18 -5.45 -8.70
N LEU A 28 0.94 -5.93 -8.70
CA LEU A 28 -0.01 -5.74 -7.62
C LEU A 28 -0.38 -7.10 -7.03
N ALA A 29 -0.18 -7.25 -5.74
CA ALA A 29 -0.72 -8.35 -4.95
C ALA A 29 -1.68 -7.83 -3.89
N VAL A 30 -2.82 -8.50 -3.77
CA VAL A 30 -3.75 -8.29 -2.65
C VAL A 30 -3.75 -9.57 -1.83
N LEU A 31 -3.43 -9.44 -0.54
CA LEU A 31 -3.52 -10.51 0.44
C LEU A 31 -4.63 -10.16 1.44
N SER A 32 -5.68 -10.97 1.46
CA SER A 32 -6.80 -10.81 2.39
C SER A 32 -7.03 -12.11 3.14
N SER A 33 -6.71 -12.14 4.43
CA SER A 33 -6.82 -13.33 5.29
C SER A 33 -6.85 -12.94 6.78
N HIS A 34 -6.88 -13.95 7.65
CA HIS A 34 -6.52 -13.77 9.05
C HIS A 34 -5.02 -13.50 9.10
N GLY A 35 -4.57 -12.87 10.18
CA GLY A 35 -3.16 -12.63 10.38
C GLY A 35 -2.86 -12.31 11.82
N GLU A 36 -1.57 -12.18 12.06
CA GLU A 36 -0.97 -11.65 13.27
C GLU A 36 0.26 -10.84 12.83
N GLU A 37 0.97 -10.23 13.78
CA GLU A 37 2.11 -9.40 13.45
C GLU A 37 3.16 -10.18 12.63
N GLY A 38 3.38 -9.76 11.38
CA GLY A 38 4.37 -10.34 10.48
C GLY A 38 3.93 -11.57 9.67
N CYS A 39 2.70 -12.06 9.82
CA CYS A 39 2.23 -13.22 9.06
C CYS A 39 0.75 -13.16 8.66
N VAL A 40 0.41 -13.94 7.64
CA VAL A 40 -0.98 -14.20 7.21
C VAL A 40 -1.26 -15.68 7.27
N PHE A 41 -2.50 -16.08 7.52
CA PHE A 41 -2.87 -17.49 7.57
C PHE A 41 -3.25 -18.02 6.18
N GLY A 42 -2.73 -19.19 5.84
CA GLY A 42 -3.12 -19.95 4.65
C GLY A 42 -4.51 -20.56 4.78
N ALA A 43 -5.03 -21.10 3.68
CA ALA A 43 -6.32 -21.82 3.70
C ALA A 43 -6.28 -23.11 4.55
N ASP A 44 -5.08 -23.63 4.80
CA ASP A 44 -4.82 -24.74 5.72
C ASP A 44 -4.74 -24.30 7.20
N GLY A 45 -4.98 -23.03 7.48
CA GLY A 45 -4.89 -22.45 8.81
C GLY A 45 -3.47 -22.31 9.34
N LYS A 46 -2.45 -22.52 8.51
CA LYS A 46 -1.05 -22.37 8.93
C LYS A 46 -0.54 -20.95 8.68
N PRO A 47 0.31 -20.40 9.58
CA PRO A 47 0.89 -19.09 9.39
C PRO A 47 1.92 -19.11 8.26
N VAL A 48 1.87 -18.09 7.41
CA VAL A 48 2.83 -17.83 6.33
C VAL A 48 3.43 -16.46 6.58
N GLN A 49 4.73 -16.41 6.85
CA GLN A 49 5.42 -15.14 7.09
C GLN A 49 5.39 -14.25 5.85
N LEU A 50 5.09 -12.97 6.08
CA LEU A 50 5.10 -11.95 5.02
C LEU A 50 6.51 -11.76 4.44
N SER A 51 7.54 -11.84 5.27
CA SER A 51 8.96 -11.83 4.84
C SER A 51 9.24 -12.91 3.79
N LYS A 52 8.75 -14.13 4.02
CA LYS A 52 8.86 -15.24 3.07
C LYS A 52 8.08 -14.95 1.79
N ILE A 53 6.87 -14.40 1.88
CA ILE A 53 6.10 -14.01 0.70
C ILE A 53 6.86 -12.97 -0.13
N PHE A 54 7.37 -11.91 0.50
CA PHE A 54 8.10 -10.85 -0.19
C PHE A 54 9.39 -11.36 -0.83
N SER A 55 10.08 -12.32 -0.20
CA SER A 55 11.30 -12.93 -0.77
C SER A 55 11.08 -13.58 -2.14
N TYR A 56 9.87 -14.09 -2.44
CA TYR A 56 9.57 -14.63 -3.76
C TYR A 56 9.54 -13.58 -4.88
N PHE A 57 9.47 -12.30 -4.53
CA PHE A 57 9.46 -11.18 -5.47
C PHE A 57 10.81 -10.45 -5.55
N ASP A 58 11.83 -11.01 -4.92
CA ASP A 58 13.23 -10.58 -5.05
C ASP A 58 13.96 -11.50 -6.03
N ASN A 59 13.65 -11.36 -7.32
CA ASN A 59 14.23 -12.15 -8.39
C ASN A 59 14.34 -11.33 -9.68
N GLU A 60 15.16 -11.80 -10.62
CA GLU A 60 15.48 -11.12 -11.90
C GLU A 60 14.22 -10.67 -12.68
N CYS A 61 13.14 -11.46 -12.66
CA CYS A 61 11.88 -11.13 -13.36
C CYS A 61 11.09 -9.98 -12.71
N MET A 62 11.42 -9.63 -11.47
CA MET A 62 10.74 -8.64 -10.62
C MET A 62 11.61 -7.43 -10.27
N GLU A 63 12.91 -7.47 -10.59
CA GLU A 63 13.87 -6.39 -10.28
C GLU A 63 13.46 -5.04 -10.89
N THR A 64 13.03 -5.04 -12.15
CA THR A 64 12.67 -3.81 -12.87
C THR A 64 11.28 -3.29 -12.50
N LYS A 65 10.49 -4.10 -11.79
CA LYS A 65 9.06 -3.88 -11.55
C LYS A 65 8.82 -3.15 -10.23
N ALA A 66 7.91 -2.17 -10.26
CA ALA A 66 7.38 -1.59 -9.03
C ALA A 66 6.37 -2.57 -8.41
N LYS A 67 6.52 -2.89 -7.12
CA LYS A 67 5.74 -3.92 -6.43
C LYS A 67 4.82 -3.26 -5.41
N LEU A 68 3.53 -3.49 -5.51
CA LEU A 68 2.53 -3.00 -4.56
C LEU A 68 1.84 -4.19 -3.91
N PHE A 69 1.92 -4.28 -2.59
CA PHE A 69 1.19 -5.25 -1.78
C PHE A 69 0.12 -4.52 -0.97
N LEU A 70 -1.13 -4.97 -1.07
CA LEU A 70 -2.22 -4.54 -0.21
C LEU A 70 -2.52 -5.69 0.76
N ILE A 71 -2.29 -5.48 2.06
CA ILE A 71 -2.40 -6.51 3.09
C ILE A 71 -3.60 -6.21 3.99
N GLN A 72 -4.70 -6.91 3.75
CA GLN A 72 -5.84 -6.99 4.65
C GLN A 72 -5.68 -8.19 5.57
N ALA A 73 -5.07 -7.96 6.74
CA ALA A 73 -4.96 -8.96 7.80
C ALA A 73 -4.75 -8.26 9.15
N CYS A 74 -5.13 -8.91 10.25
CA CYS A 74 -4.79 -8.41 11.59
C CYS A 74 -3.27 -8.43 11.78
N ARG A 75 -2.78 -7.50 12.60
CA ARG A 75 -1.37 -7.41 12.99
C ARG A 75 -1.18 -7.47 14.51
N GLY A 76 -2.19 -7.97 15.20
CA GLY A 76 -2.29 -8.04 16.64
C GLY A 76 -3.74 -7.97 17.07
N ASP A 77 -3.95 -8.10 18.38
CA ASP A 77 -5.28 -8.24 18.96
C ASP A 77 -5.81 -6.94 19.57
N SER A 78 -5.01 -5.87 19.57
CA SER A 78 -5.45 -4.58 20.09
C SER A 78 -6.48 -3.93 19.18
N LEU A 79 -7.38 -3.16 19.77
CA LEU A 79 -8.41 -2.41 19.04
C LEU A 79 -8.12 -0.92 19.15
N ASP A 80 -7.96 -0.26 18.01
CA ASP A 80 -7.68 1.17 17.94
C ASP A 80 -8.86 1.97 18.52
N PRO A 81 -8.70 2.61 19.69
CA PRO A 81 -9.77 3.42 20.27
C PRO A 81 -10.04 4.71 19.48
N GLY A 82 -9.16 5.07 18.53
CA GLY A 82 -9.02 6.42 18.05
C GLY A 82 -8.34 7.30 19.09
N VAL A 83 -7.86 8.46 18.66
CA VAL A 83 -7.34 9.50 19.57
C VAL A 83 -8.35 10.63 19.60
N GLU A 84 -8.91 10.88 20.78
CA GLU A 84 -9.49 12.19 21.10
C GLU A 84 -8.31 13.13 21.39
N VAL A 85 -8.34 14.36 20.88
CA VAL A 85 -7.19 15.28 20.72
C VAL A 85 -6.44 15.64 22.04
N ASP A 86 -6.92 15.15 23.19
CA ASP A 86 -6.46 15.54 24.53
C ASP A 86 -5.65 14.47 25.28
N SER A 87 -5.34 13.31 24.69
CA SER A 87 -4.63 12.21 25.39
C SER A 87 -3.28 11.88 24.74
N ALA A 88 -2.19 12.30 25.39
CA ALA A 88 -0.85 11.83 25.09
C ALA A 88 -0.64 10.44 25.72
N VAL A 89 -0.49 9.41 24.89
CA VAL A 89 -0.16 8.05 25.36
C VAL A 89 1.21 7.67 24.84
N ASP A 90 2.08 7.28 25.78
CA ASP A 90 3.43 6.80 25.54
C ASP A 90 3.37 5.48 24.75
N THR A 91 3.98 5.46 23.56
CA THR A 91 3.82 4.35 22.61
C THR A 91 4.92 3.33 22.83
N THR A 92 4.54 2.09 23.14
CA THR A 92 5.47 0.96 23.20
C THR A 92 6.15 0.73 21.86
N GLU A 93 7.48 0.61 21.89
CA GLU A 93 8.40 0.32 20.78
C GLU A 93 7.84 -0.72 19.78
N SER A 94 7.34 -0.25 18.64
CA SER A 94 6.97 -1.14 17.54
C SER A 94 8.25 -1.70 16.92
N SER A 95 8.38 -3.02 16.88
CA SER A 95 9.55 -3.70 16.33
C SER A 95 9.76 -3.33 14.84
N PHE A 96 10.71 -2.41 14.59
CA PHE A 96 11.18 -1.95 13.28
C PHE A 96 11.75 -3.09 12.38
N SER A 97 11.90 -4.30 12.92
CA SER A 97 12.56 -5.44 12.28
C SER A 97 11.87 -5.93 11.00
N GLN A 98 10.57 -5.68 10.81
CA GLN A 98 9.86 -6.08 9.58
C GLN A 98 10.22 -5.23 8.34
N GLN A 99 10.81 -4.04 8.52
CA GLN A 99 11.22 -3.20 7.38
C GLN A 99 12.39 -3.78 6.59
N LEU A 100 13.21 -4.65 7.19
CA LEU A 100 14.43 -5.17 6.58
C LEU A 100 14.17 -6.26 5.53
N SER A 101 13.01 -6.92 5.54
CA SER A 101 12.72 -8.07 4.64
C SER A 101 11.95 -7.74 3.37
N VAL A 102 11.60 -6.47 3.13
CA VAL A 102 10.82 -6.06 1.95
C VAL A 102 11.79 -5.75 0.80
N PRO A 103 11.64 -6.27 -0.43
CA PRO A 103 12.54 -5.98 -1.56
C PRO A 103 12.55 -4.50 -1.98
N VAL A 104 13.57 -4.10 -2.76
CA VAL A 104 13.62 -2.75 -3.37
C VAL A 104 12.46 -2.52 -4.33
N ASP A 105 12.09 -1.26 -4.55
CA ASP A 105 10.95 -0.88 -5.41
C ASP A 105 9.64 -1.56 -4.99
N THR A 106 9.44 -1.71 -3.67
CA THR A 106 8.23 -2.29 -3.09
C THR A 106 7.54 -1.32 -2.15
N ALA A 107 6.22 -1.24 -2.25
CA ALA A 107 5.33 -0.59 -1.31
C ALA A 107 4.36 -1.62 -0.75
N VAL A 108 4.19 -1.61 0.57
CA VAL A 108 3.26 -2.47 1.29
C VAL A 108 2.30 -1.57 2.06
N MET A 109 1.01 -1.68 1.74
CA MET A 109 -0.05 -0.98 2.42
C MET A 109 -0.82 -1.98 3.29
N TYR A 110 -0.64 -1.85 4.59
CA TYR A 110 -1.36 -2.66 5.58
C TYR A 110 -2.69 -1.99 5.92
N ALA A 111 -3.74 -2.79 6.10
CA ALA A 111 -5.05 -2.30 6.54
C ALA A 111 -5.01 -1.68 7.94
N THR A 112 -4.09 -2.16 8.79
CA THR A 112 -3.91 -1.67 10.16
C THR A 112 -2.45 -1.36 10.49
N ALA A 113 -2.28 -0.48 11.49
CA ALA A 113 -1.01 -0.26 12.17
C ALA A 113 -0.57 -1.53 12.94
N PRO A 114 0.74 -1.70 13.18
CA PRO A 114 1.27 -2.80 13.98
C PRO A 114 0.57 -2.95 15.34
N GLY A 115 0.33 -4.17 15.78
CA GLY A 115 -0.35 -4.47 17.05
C GLY A 115 -1.89 -4.37 17.04
N TYR A 116 -2.50 -3.88 15.95
CA TYR A 116 -3.96 -3.69 15.85
C TYR A 116 -4.66 -4.68 14.90
N GLY A 117 -5.91 -5.01 15.24
CA GLY A 117 -6.78 -5.90 14.47
C GLY A 117 -7.49 -5.21 13.30
N ALA A 118 -7.58 -5.89 12.15
CA ALA A 118 -8.20 -5.37 10.93
C ALA A 118 -9.70 -5.65 10.88
N PHE A 119 -10.49 -4.68 10.40
CA PHE A 119 -11.94 -4.76 10.44
C PHE A 119 -12.53 -5.29 9.13
N MET A 120 -13.56 -6.12 9.26
CA MET A 120 -14.33 -6.63 8.14
C MET A 120 -15.81 -6.29 8.33
N HIS A 121 -16.35 -5.50 7.40
CA HIS A 121 -17.77 -5.24 7.34
C HIS A 121 -18.48 -6.43 6.67
N PRO A 122 -19.78 -6.69 6.92
CA PRO A 122 -20.53 -7.72 6.19
C PRO A 122 -20.48 -7.60 4.67
N LEU A 123 -20.20 -6.41 4.14
CA LEU A 123 -20.06 -6.15 2.71
C LEU A 123 -18.63 -6.38 2.18
N GLY A 124 -17.65 -6.62 3.07
CA GLY A 124 -16.22 -6.80 2.75
C GLY A 124 -15.27 -5.94 3.60
N SER A 125 -13.97 -5.99 3.29
CA SER A 125 -12.95 -5.16 3.93
C SER A 125 -13.19 -3.68 3.63
N VAL A 126 -13.23 -2.86 4.68
CA VAL A 126 -13.39 -1.40 4.55
C VAL A 126 -12.18 -0.80 3.84
N PHE A 127 -10.99 -1.23 4.19
CA PHE A 127 -9.74 -0.86 3.54
C PHE A 127 -9.76 -1.12 2.02
N LEU A 128 -10.05 -2.35 1.57
CA LEU A 128 -10.05 -2.69 0.14
C LEU A 128 -11.21 -2.04 -0.63
N GLN A 129 -12.39 -1.92 -0.01
CA GLN A 129 -13.51 -1.20 -0.61
C GLN A 129 -13.19 0.28 -0.80
N THR A 130 -12.54 0.89 0.19
CA THR A 130 -12.12 2.28 0.15
C THR A 130 -11.09 2.49 -0.95
N PHE A 131 -10.11 1.60 -1.07
CA PHE A 131 -9.14 1.62 -2.15
C PHE A 131 -9.80 1.54 -3.54
N CYS A 132 -10.71 0.58 -3.74
CA CYS A 132 -11.46 0.44 -4.97
C CYS A 132 -12.33 1.68 -5.29
N THR A 133 -12.88 2.33 -4.27
CA THR A 133 -13.67 3.57 -4.41
C THR A 133 -12.79 4.72 -4.86
N LEU A 134 -11.64 4.90 -4.20
CA LEU A 134 -10.65 5.91 -4.60
C LEU A 134 -10.21 5.72 -6.05
N LEU A 135 -9.99 4.49 -6.52
CA LEU A 135 -9.61 4.25 -7.92
C LEU A 135 -10.70 4.59 -8.95
N LYS A 136 -11.97 4.69 -8.55
CA LYS A 136 -13.10 5.07 -9.42
C LYS A 136 -13.35 6.58 -9.44
N GLU A 137 -12.90 7.30 -8.42
CA GLU A 137 -13.01 8.75 -8.36
C GLU A 137 -12.12 9.43 -9.41
N GLU A 138 -12.62 10.52 -9.99
CA GLU A 138 -11.94 11.24 -11.07
C GLU A 138 -10.57 11.76 -10.61
N GLY A 139 -9.57 11.62 -11.48
CA GLY A 139 -8.20 12.08 -11.23
C GLY A 139 -7.36 11.19 -10.31
N ASN A 140 -7.97 10.33 -9.48
CA ASN A 140 -7.23 9.49 -8.54
C ASN A 140 -6.34 8.44 -9.22
N ARG A 141 -6.78 7.95 -10.38
CA ARG A 141 -5.99 7.02 -11.22
C ARG A 141 -4.66 7.62 -11.68
N ASN A 142 -4.59 8.94 -11.83
CA ASN A 142 -3.39 9.65 -12.27
C ASN A 142 -2.51 10.14 -11.12
N LEU A 143 -2.79 9.74 -9.88
CA LEU A 143 -1.97 10.09 -8.73
C LEU A 143 -0.72 9.21 -8.64
N GLU A 144 0.35 9.81 -8.13
CA GLU A 144 1.51 9.07 -7.64
C GLU A 144 1.06 8.14 -6.50
N LEU A 145 1.67 6.95 -6.43
CA LEU A 145 1.26 5.86 -5.53
C LEU A 145 1.20 6.28 -4.06
N THR A 146 2.24 6.91 -3.53
CA THR A 146 2.31 7.37 -2.14
C THR A 146 1.16 8.34 -1.85
N ARG A 147 0.87 9.27 -2.76
CA ARG A 147 -0.26 10.20 -2.64
C ARG A 147 -1.62 9.48 -2.65
N LEU A 148 -1.78 8.45 -3.48
CA LEU A 148 -2.99 7.62 -3.47
C LEU A 148 -3.13 6.84 -2.15
N MET A 149 -2.04 6.27 -1.63
CA MET A 149 -2.03 5.58 -0.34
C MET A 149 -2.33 6.53 0.83
N THR A 150 -1.84 7.77 0.79
CA THR A 150 -2.20 8.79 1.79
C THR A 150 -3.70 9.11 1.77
N ARG A 151 -4.31 9.22 0.59
CA ARG A 151 -5.77 9.39 0.47
C ARG A 151 -6.53 8.19 1.03
N LEU A 152 -6.01 6.98 0.82
CA LEU A 152 -6.56 5.76 1.39
C LEU A 152 -6.52 5.77 2.92
N SER A 153 -5.35 6.03 3.53
CA SER A 153 -5.23 6.15 4.99
C SER A 153 -6.21 7.18 5.55
N HIS A 154 -6.24 8.37 4.97
CA HIS A 154 -7.16 9.44 5.41
C HIS A 154 -8.63 8.99 5.32
N ARG A 155 -9.04 8.44 4.18
CA ARG A 155 -10.44 8.03 3.98
C ARG A 155 -10.83 6.95 5.00
N VAL A 156 -10.00 5.92 5.21
CA VAL A 156 -10.30 4.86 6.19
C VAL A 156 -10.36 5.43 7.61
N ALA A 157 -9.33 6.15 8.06
CA ALA A 157 -9.24 6.67 9.43
C ALA A 157 -10.43 7.57 9.83
N TYR A 158 -10.83 8.46 8.93
CA TYR A 158 -11.86 9.47 9.23
C TYR A 158 -13.28 8.99 8.96
N THR A 159 -13.50 8.08 8.01
CA THR A 159 -14.86 7.63 7.64
C THR A 159 -15.27 6.31 8.25
N PHE A 160 -14.31 5.46 8.64
CA PHE A 160 -14.64 4.22 9.31
C PHE A 160 -14.79 4.41 10.81
N GLN A 161 -15.80 3.73 11.35
CA GLN A 161 -15.95 3.49 12.77
C GLN A 161 -16.74 2.20 12.93
N ALA A 162 -16.20 1.26 13.71
CA ALA A 162 -16.87 0.02 13.99
C ALA A 162 -18.16 0.26 14.81
N LYS A 163 -19.21 -0.49 14.48
CA LYS A 163 -20.53 -0.43 15.12
C LYS A 163 -20.76 -1.67 15.98
N GLY A 164 -21.71 -1.57 16.90
CA GLY A 164 -22.14 -2.68 17.75
C GLY A 164 -21.63 -2.57 19.19
N ARG A 165 -22.02 -3.53 20.03
CA ARG A 165 -21.77 -3.46 21.48
C ARG A 165 -20.31 -3.71 21.86
N ILE A 166 -19.63 -4.58 21.12
CA ILE A 166 -18.28 -5.06 21.47
C ILE A 166 -17.21 -4.17 20.84
N PHE A 167 -17.37 -3.83 19.56
CA PHE A 167 -16.38 -3.06 18.79
C PHE A 167 -16.82 -1.61 18.53
N GLY A 168 -17.91 -1.16 19.15
CA GLY A 168 -18.45 0.18 18.94
C GLY A 168 -17.41 1.27 19.19
N GLY A 169 -17.30 2.20 18.26
CA GLY A 169 -16.41 3.36 18.40
C GLY A 169 -14.98 3.13 17.89
N LYS A 170 -14.56 1.87 17.69
CA LYS A 170 -13.20 1.53 17.28
C LYS A 170 -12.89 1.96 15.85
N LYS A 171 -11.63 2.28 15.60
CA LYS A 171 -11.11 2.83 14.34
C LYS A 171 -10.24 1.81 13.60
N GLU A 172 -9.94 2.12 12.35
CA GLU A 172 -9.00 1.37 11.52
C GLU A 172 -8.05 2.39 10.89
N MET A 173 -6.74 2.18 11.04
CA MET A 173 -5.71 3.08 10.50
C MET A 173 -4.74 2.31 9.61
N PRO A 174 -4.84 2.47 8.28
CA PRO A 174 -3.91 1.86 7.36
C PRO A 174 -2.49 2.43 7.48
N CYS A 175 -1.49 1.57 7.31
CA CYS A 175 -0.07 1.91 7.46
C CYS A 175 0.69 1.60 6.16
N LEU A 176 1.40 2.60 5.64
CA LEU A 176 2.24 2.48 4.45
C LEU A 176 3.70 2.23 4.83
N LEU A 177 4.27 1.16 4.29
CA LEU A 177 5.70 0.90 4.26
C LEU A 177 6.17 0.99 2.81
N THR A 178 7.20 1.80 2.53
CA THR A 178 7.72 1.95 1.17
C THR A 178 9.25 1.87 1.13
N ARG A 179 9.76 1.11 0.15
CA ARG A 179 11.15 1.09 -0.32
C ARG A 179 11.24 1.50 -1.81
N MET A 180 10.26 2.27 -2.28
CA MET A 180 10.26 2.80 -3.65
C MET A 180 11.43 3.76 -3.85
N THR A 181 12.16 3.62 -4.96
CA THR A 181 13.29 4.51 -5.30
C THR A 181 12.91 5.62 -6.30
N ARG A 182 11.65 5.63 -6.74
CA ARG A 182 11.11 6.51 -7.79
C ARG A 182 9.61 6.70 -7.63
N GLU A 183 9.11 7.80 -8.14
CA GLU A 183 7.67 8.02 -8.26
C GLU A 183 7.07 7.04 -9.27
N VAL A 184 5.93 6.44 -8.91
CA VAL A 184 5.22 5.46 -9.74
C VAL A 184 3.74 5.81 -9.83
N PHE A 185 3.18 5.62 -11.03
CA PHE A 185 1.78 5.92 -11.35
C PHE A 185 1.09 4.63 -11.82
N PRO A 186 0.84 3.66 -10.91
CA PRO A 186 0.42 2.31 -11.27
C PRO A 186 -0.95 2.22 -11.95
N PHE A 187 -1.79 3.24 -11.81
CA PHE A 187 -3.17 3.24 -12.31
C PHE A 187 -3.44 4.31 -13.38
N ALA A 188 -2.41 5.04 -13.83
CA ALA A 188 -2.60 6.11 -14.80
C ALA A 188 -3.11 5.54 -16.13
N GLU A 189 -4.13 6.19 -16.69
CA GLU A 189 -4.64 5.82 -18.01
C GLU A 189 -3.71 6.35 -19.10
N ALA A 190 -3.46 5.54 -20.13
CA ALA A 190 -2.84 6.04 -21.34
C ALA A 190 -3.83 6.98 -22.03
N GLY A 191 -3.60 8.29 -21.95
CA GLY A 191 -4.50 9.29 -22.51
C GLY A 191 -4.73 9.07 -24.01
N LYS A 192 -5.99 9.16 -24.45
CA LYS A 192 -6.30 9.48 -25.85
C LYS A 192 -5.86 10.93 -26.08
N GLU A 193 -4.96 11.17 -27.03
CA GLU A 193 -4.56 12.51 -27.44
C GLU A 193 -5.78 13.28 -27.97
N GLY A 194 -6.33 14.16 -27.13
CA GLY A 194 -7.23 15.23 -27.51
C GLY A 194 -6.61 16.52 -26.99
N GLY A 195 -6.14 17.38 -27.91
CA GLY A 195 -5.43 18.60 -27.56
C GLY A 195 -6.27 19.56 -26.74
N VAL A 196 -5.91 19.72 -25.46
CA VAL A 196 -6.22 20.91 -24.67
C VAL A 196 -4.98 21.26 -23.85
N LYS A 197 -4.42 22.43 -24.14
CA LYS A 197 -3.32 23.03 -23.38
C LYS A 197 -3.83 23.46 -22.00
N ALA A 198 -3.23 22.91 -20.95
CA ALA A 198 -3.13 23.48 -19.61
C ALA A 198 -1.86 22.85 -19.01
N GLY A 199 -0.94 23.54 -18.35
CA GLY A 199 -0.96 24.81 -17.65
C GLY A 199 0.03 24.62 -16.50
N LEU A 200 1.12 25.40 -16.50
CA LEU A 200 2.09 25.64 -15.42
C LEU A 200 2.63 24.38 -14.68
N SER A 201 3.79 23.88 -15.14
CA SER A 201 4.64 22.95 -14.40
C SER A 201 5.72 23.73 -13.63
N ALA A 202 5.84 23.49 -12.33
CA ALA A 202 6.83 24.12 -11.43
C ALA A 202 8.28 23.62 -11.63
N THR A 203 8.59 23.03 -12.79
CA THR A 203 9.91 22.50 -13.14
C THR A 203 10.81 23.50 -13.88
N SER A 204 10.34 24.71 -14.18
CA SER A 204 11.13 25.71 -14.92
C SER A 204 12.22 26.42 -14.10
N LEU A 205 12.44 26.06 -12.83
CA LEU A 205 13.36 26.78 -11.93
C LEU A 205 14.57 25.98 -11.40
N VAL A 206 14.90 24.82 -11.98
CA VAL A 206 16.13 24.12 -11.57
C VAL A 206 17.06 23.95 -12.78
N HIS A 207 18.13 24.73 -12.78
CA HIS A 207 19.27 24.57 -13.69
C HIS A 207 19.83 23.13 -13.63
N PRO A 208 20.40 22.62 -14.74
CA PRO A 208 20.81 21.21 -14.82
C PRO A 208 22.04 20.97 -13.94
N VAL A 209 21.86 20.24 -12.84
CA VAL A 209 22.97 19.64 -12.08
C VAL A 209 23.36 18.33 -12.76
N ASN A 210 24.60 18.30 -13.23
CA ASN A 210 25.28 17.19 -13.88
C ASN A 210 25.25 15.93 -12.98
N ILE A 211 24.46 14.91 -13.35
CA ILE A 211 24.40 13.64 -12.62
C ILE A 211 25.63 12.81 -13.00
N ARG A 212 26.65 12.85 -12.14
CA ARG A 212 27.82 11.96 -12.23
C ARG A 212 27.42 10.56 -11.76
N ALA A 213 27.57 9.56 -12.63
CA ALA A 213 27.36 8.15 -12.29
C ALA A 213 28.34 7.71 -11.17
N ARG A 214 27.83 6.98 -10.16
CA ARG A 214 28.64 6.44 -9.06
C ARG A 214 29.46 5.25 -9.53
N THR A 215 30.77 5.30 -9.28
CA THR A 215 31.67 4.16 -9.32
C THR A 215 31.53 3.37 -8.00
N PRO A 216 31.47 2.03 -8.02
CA PRO A 216 31.49 1.25 -6.80
C PRO A 216 32.91 1.24 -6.22
N SER A 217 33.03 1.73 -5.00
CA SER A 217 34.09 1.36 -4.05
C SER A 217 33.32 0.68 -2.91
N ILE A 218 33.70 -0.50 -2.44
CA ILE A 218 34.93 -0.76 -1.69
C ILE A 218 35.20 -2.29 -1.73
N SER A 219 36.51 -2.59 -1.66
CA SER A 219 37.22 -3.84 -1.39
C SER A 219 36.88 -4.50 -0.05
#